data_AF-A0A819PM72-F1
#
_entry.id   AF-A0A819PM72-F1
#
_cell.length_a   1.000
_cell.length_b   1.000
_cell.length_c   1.000
_cell.angle_alpha   90.00
_cell.angle_beta   90.00
_cell.angle_gamma   90.00
#
_symmetry.space_group_name_H-M   'P 1'
#
loop_
_entity.id
_entity.type
_entity.pdbx_description
1 polymer ?
#
loop_
_entity_poly.entity_id
_entity_poly.type
_entity_poly.pdbx_seq_one_letter_code
_entity_poly.pdbx_strand_id
1 'polypeptide(L)'
;MAKTNIILIPDLISTGPFKPECNPAYETVSDATEAWIDSYGIPYKETTYTCNLATALCFPHCSQSRLREICELWVLLILGDDIQDSVPISEDADRSKQQLYKNMMESLQPRILINITPGCRERFLTSFRAASKASLLQSANEKNRRTVLDLETYIKIRRNTSFGLLVSNCIEYSLELDSLDECWTNDTFKCLVDYTNDAFSWANDIYSFNIEQSKGDYNLISVLMHADPSLNIQQAIDRAGQMVIDRYADFERVRSELISWGTKIDAQVEKYVNGLGIAIIAFAVWSFETPRYFGTEREEVKRTRRVTLLPPGASVQENLTEGISKQEVERN
;
A
#
# COMPACT_ATOMS: atom_id res chain seq x y z
N MET A 1 -20.07 31.10 -9.06
CA MET A 1 -20.02 29.94 -8.15
C MET A 1 -19.13 28.91 -8.81
N ALA A 2 -17.98 28.58 -8.25
CA ALA A 2 -17.15 27.49 -8.78
C ALA A 2 -17.97 26.20 -8.70
N LYS A 3 -18.08 25.44 -9.80
CA LYS A 3 -18.69 24.11 -9.76
C LYS A 3 -17.82 23.26 -8.84
N THR A 4 -18.33 22.93 -7.65
CA THR A 4 -17.69 21.96 -6.77
C THR A 4 -17.73 20.61 -7.48
N ASN A 5 -16.60 20.16 -8.03
CA ASN A 5 -16.50 18.85 -8.65
C ASN A 5 -16.44 17.80 -7.54
N ILE A 6 -17.57 17.18 -7.27
CA ILE A 6 -17.70 16.09 -6.30
C ILE A 6 -17.51 14.78 -7.05
N ILE A 7 -16.67 13.90 -6.50
CA ILE A 7 -16.54 12.51 -6.93
C ILE A 7 -17.17 11.58 -5.90
N LEU A 8 -17.56 10.39 -6.34
CA LEU A 8 -18.01 9.29 -5.52
C LEU A 8 -16.91 8.21 -5.49
N ILE A 9 -16.49 7.83 -4.29
CA ILE A 9 -15.60 6.67 -4.12
C ILE A 9 -16.42 5.38 -4.01
N PRO A 10 -15.92 4.24 -4.51
CA PRO A 10 -16.59 2.95 -4.36
C PRO A 10 -16.66 2.54 -2.88
N ASP A 11 -17.66 1.73 -2.54
CA ASP A 11 -17.66 1.02 -1.26
C ASP A 11 -16.79 -0.22 -1.40
N LEU A 12 -15.55 -0.17 -0.88
CA LEU A 12 -14.62 -1.30 -0.87
C LEU A 12 -14.63 -2.05 0.48
N ILE A 13 -15.42 -1.58 1.45
CA ILE A 13 -15.49 -2.21 2.78
C ILE A 13 -16.54 -3.33 2.76
N SER A 14 -17.66 -3.11 2.06
CA SER A 14 -18.78 -4.06 2.02
C SER A 14 -18.66 -5.14 0.92
N THR A 15 -17.53 -5.21 0.20
CA THR A 15 -17.39 -6.03 -1.03
C THR A 15 -16.98 -7.48 -0.82
N GLY A 16 -16.56 -7.86 0.39
CA GLY A 16 -16.03 -9.20 0.69
C GLY A 16 -16.58 -9.83 1.97
N PRO A 17 -16.33 -11.14 2.17
CA PRO A 17 -16.80 -11.86 3.36
C PRO A 17 -15.96 -11.58 4.62
N PHE A 18 -14.76 -11.01 4.46
CA PHE A 18 -13.85 -10.74 5.56
C PHE A 18 -14.33 -9.55 6.39
N LYS A 19 -14.14 -9.66 7.71
CA LYS A 19 -14.47 -8.59 8.65
C LYS A 19 -13.19 -8.11 9.31
N PRO A 20 -13.01 -6.79 9.46
CA PRO A 20 -11.88 -6.26 10.20
C PRO A 20 -12.03 -6.65 11.67
N GLU A 21 -10.93 -7.08 12.27
CA GLU A 21 -10.76 -7.24 13.70
C GLU A 21 -9.50 -6.46 14.11
N CYS A 22 -9.49 -5.85 15.28
CA CYS A 22 -8.32 -5.16 15.80
C CYS A 22 -7.62 -6.06 16.81
N ASN A 23 -6.30 -6.18 16.72
CA ASN A 23 -5.52 -6.95 17.69
C ASN A 23 -5.74 -6.40 19.12
N PRO A 24 -6.09 -7.24 20.11
CA PRO A 24 -6.31 -6.80 21.49
C PRO A 24 -5.12 -6.11 22.15
N ALA A 25 -3.89 -6.33 21.66
CA ALA A 25 -2.68 -5.70 22.15
C ALA A 25 -2.42 -4.31 21.54
N TYR A 26 -3.31 -3.79 20.69
CA TYR A 26 -3.13 -2.53 19.95
C TYR A 26 -2.66 -1.36 20.83
N GLU A 27 -3.37 -1.07 21.92
CA GLU A 27 -3.05 0.08 22.78
C GLU A 27 -1.65 -0.06 23.39
N THR A 28 -1.38 -1.20 24.04
CA THR A 28 -0.08 -1.49 24.66
C THR A 28 1.07 -1.47 23.66
N VAL A 29 0.86 -1.98 22.44
CA VAL A 29 1.87 -1.97 21.39
C VAL A 29 2.07 -0.56 20.84
N SER A 30 1.01 0.21 20.68
CA SER A 30 1.10 1.60 20.21
C SER A 30 1.97 2.42 21.15
N ASP A 31 1.68 2.40 22.46
CA ASP A 31 2.50 3.09 23.47
C ASP A 31 3.98 2.70 23.39
N ALA A 32 4.26 1.41 23.18
CA ALA A 32 5.63 0.91 23.10
C ALA A 32 6.35 1.29 21.79
N THR A 33 5.65 1.29 20.66
CA THR A 33 6.17 1.73 19.36
C THR A 33 6.41 3.23 19.37
N GLU A 34 5.51 4.01 19.97
CA GLU A 34 5.63 5.46 20.09
C GLU A 34 6.81 5.85 20.97
N ALA A 35 6.97 5.22 22.13
CA ALA A 35 8.16 5.41 22.98
C ALA A 35 9.47 5.03 22.24
N TRP A 36 9.42 4.02 21.38
CA TRP A 36 10.57 3.66 20.53
C TRP A 36 10.86 4.76 19.50
N ILE A 37 9.85 5.30 18.81
CA ILE A 37 10.01 6.44 17.87
C ILE A 37 10.60 7.66 18.58
N ASP A 38 10.06 8.01 19.75
CA ASP A 38 10.48 9.16 20.55
C ASP A 38 11.95 9.05 20.98
N SER A 39 12.44 7.83 21.23
CA SER A 39 13.85 7.59 21.58
C SER A 39 14.84 7.99 20.48
N TYR A 40 14.37 8.09 19.23
CA TYR A 40 15.14 8.54 18.06
C TYR A 40 14.94 10.02 17.74
N GLY A 41 14.09 10.74 18.49
CA GLY A 41 13.84 12.16 18.29
C GLY A 41 13.13 12.49 16.96
N ILE A 42 12.35 11.55 16.42
CA ILE A 42 11.57 11.78 15.20
C ILE A 42 10.40 12.71 15.54
N PRO A 43 10.18 13.79 14.76
CA PRO A 43 9.04 14.68 14.99
C PRO A 43 7.70 13.95 14.88
N TYR A 44 6.80 14.27 15.81
CA TYR A 44 5.43 13.78 15.78
C TYR A 44 4.76 14.06 14.43
N LYS A 45 4.26 12.99 13.79
CA LYS A 45 3.36 13.06 12.65
C LYS A 45 2.20 12.13 12.93
N GLU A 46 0.98 12.67 13.00
CA GLU A 46 -0.25 11.89 13.23
C GLU A 46 -0.36 10.65 12.31
N THR A 47 0.13 10.76 11.08
CA THR A 47 0.22 9.63 10.13
C THR A 47 1.03 8.45 10.66
N THR A 48 2.16 8.69 11.33
CA THR A 48 3.03 7.66 11.90
C THR A 48 2.33 6.86 13.01
N TYR A 49 1.45 7.51 13.76
CA TYR A 49 0.72 6.90 14.89
C TYR A 49 -0.46 6.06 14.37
N THR A 50 -1.14 6.53 13.31
CA THR A 50 -2.20 5.73 12.68
C THR A 50 -1.70 4.42 12.07
N CYS A 51 -0.40 4.26 11.84
CA CYS A 51 0.20 3.01 11.33
C CYS A 51 0.07 1.86 12.32
N ASN A 52 0.10 2.13 13.62
CA ASN A 52 -0.10 1.11 14.65
C ASN A 52 -1.50 0.49 14.55
N LEU A 53 -2.50 1.29 14.17
CA LEU A 53 -3.85 0.80 13.94
C LEU A 53 -3.92 -0.02 12.64
N ALA A 54 -3.26 0.42 11.57
CA ALA A 54 -3.21 -0.32 10.31
C ALA A 54 -2.67 -1.74 10.52
N THR A 55 -1.55 -1.86 11.25
CA THR A 55 -0.93 -3.16 11.55
C THR A 55 -1.82 -3.99 12.49
N ALA A 56 -2.41 -3.40 13.52
CA ALA A 56 -3.32 -4.11 14.42
C ALA A 56 -4.57 -4.65 13.71
N LEU A 57 -5.05 -3.96 12.67
CA LEU A 57 -6.16 -4.42 11.82
C LEU A 57 -5.73 -5.49 10.83
N CYS A 58 -4.51 -5.41 10.26
CA CYS A 58 -4.01 -6.40 9.31
C CYS A 58 -3.57 -7.71 9.99
N PHE A 59 -3.13 -7.66 11.25
CA PHE A 59 -2.59 -8.80 12.00
C PHE A 59 -3.34 -9.00 13.35
N PRO A 60 -4.67 -9.23 13.33
CA PRO A 60 -5.47 -9.28 14.55
C PRO A 60 -5.13 -10.45 15.48
N HIS A 61 -4.52 -11.52 14.95
CA HIS A 61 -4.32 -12.77 15.66
C HIS A 61 -2.86 -13.07 16.04
N CYS A 62 -1.94 -12.13 15.80
CA CYS A 62 -0.54 -12.31 16.15
C CYS A 62 -0.28 -11.98 17.63
N SER A 63 0.84 -12.49 18.15
CA SER A 63 1.27 -12.18 19.52
C SER A 63 1.68 -10.70 19.66
N GLN A 64 1.59 -10.17 20.88
CA GLN A 64 1.99 -8.79 21.19
C GLN A 64 3.42 -8.46 20.72
N SER A 65 4.36 -9.41 20.86
CA SER A 65 5.74 -9.22 20.41
C SER A 65 5.84 -9.09 18.89
N ARG A 66 5.14 -9.96 18.14
CA ARG A 66 5.12 -9.90 16.67
C ARG A 66 4.44 -8.64 16.19
N LEU A 67 3.33 -8.25 16.81
CA LEU A 67 2.63 -7.02 16.45
C LEU A 67 3.56 -5.81 16.60
N ARG A 68 4.29 -5.71 17.71
CA ARG A 68 5.24 -4.62 17.94
C ARG A 68 6.32 -4.54 16.88
N GLU A 69 6.93 -5.66 16.53
CA GLU A 69 7.98 -5.70 15.50
C GLU A 69 7.43 -5.28 14.12
N ILE A 70 6.19 -5.66 13.81
CA ILE A 70 5.52 -5.27 12.57
C ILE A 70 5.14 -3.78 12.58
N CYS A 71 4.67 -3.23 13.71
CA CYS A 71 4.41 -1.78 13.85
C CYS A 71 5.68 -0.97 13.58
N GLU A 72 6.78 -1.32 14.25
CA GLU A 72 8.06 -0.64 14.10
C GLU A 72 8.63 -0.80 12.67
N LEU A 73 8.39 -1.95 12.02
CA LEU A 73 8.74 -2.13 10.61
C LEU A 73 7.94 -1.19 9.72
N TRP A 74 6.63 -1.09 9.93
CA TRP A 74 5.73 -0.26 9.12
C TRP A 74 6.06 1.23 9.27
N VAL A 75 6.41 1.66 10.48
CA VAL A 75 6.92 3.01 10.75
C VAL A 75 8.18 3.29 9.93
N LEU A 76 9.11 2.34 9.86
CA LEU A 76 10.31 2.49 9.04
C LEU A 76 9.96 2.64 7.56
N LEU A 77 9.05 1.82 7.02
CA LEU A 77 8.65 1.97 5.61
C LEU A 77 8.15 3.37 5.28
N ILE A 78 7.30 3.92 6.14
CA ILE A 78 6.73 5.27 5.92
C ILE A 78 7.79 6.34 6.11
N LEU A 79 8.70 6.19 7.07
CA LEU A 79 9.83 7.08 7.22
C LEU A 79 10.75 7.02 5.98
N GLY A 80 10.92 5.84 5.39
CA GLY A 80 11.67 5.63 4.16
C GLY A 80 11.07 6.38 2.98
N ASP A 81 9.76 6.20 2.75
CA ASP A 81 9.01 6.95 1.72
C ASP A 81 9.09 8.47 1.96
N ASP A 82 8.88 8.93 3.19
CA ASP A 82 8.97 10.34 3.56
C ASP A 82 10.37 10.94 3.29
N ILE A 83 11.44 10.17 3.54
CA ILE A 83 12.81 10.59 3.24
C ILE A 83 12.97 10.73 1.73
N GLN A 84 12.47 9.76 0.96
CA GLN A 84 12.60 9.73 -0.50
C GLN A 84 11.82 10.85 -1.19
N ASP A 85 10.61 11.17 -0.70
CA ASP A 85 9.74 12.21 -1.26
C ASP A 85 10.15 13.62 -0.84
N SER A 86 10.94 13.76 0.23
CA SER A 86 11.32 15.08 0.75
C SER A 86 12.43 15.73 -0.07
N VAL A 87 12.26 17.01 -0.40
CA VAL A 87 13.37 17.84 -0.91
C VAL A 87 14.33 18.14 0.26
N PRO A 88 15.62 17.78 0.16
CA PRO A 88 16.59 18.06 1.22
C PRO A 88 16.68 19.56 1.53
N ILE A 89 16.57 19.91 2.81
CA ILE A 89 16.82 21.29 3.29
C ILE A 89 18.31 21.61 3.19
N SER A 90 19.17 20.62 3.45
CA SER A 90 20.62 20.65 3.26
C SER A 90 21.14 19.22 3.14
N GLU A 91 22.36 19.05 2.63
CA GLU A 91 23.02 17.74 2.59
C GLU A 91 23.20 17.14 4.00
N ASP A 92 23.52 17.96 5.00
CA ASP A 92 23.71 17.50 6.38
C ASP A 92 22.40 17.03 7.02
N ALA A 93 21.30 17.71 6.74
CA ALA A 93 19.97 17.30 7.21
C ALA A 93 19.55 15.97 6.59
N ASP A 94 19.83 15.78 5.29
CA ASP A 94 19.54 14.53 4.58
C ASP A 94 20.41 13.36 5.10
N ARG A 95 21.74 13.56 5.21
CA ARG A 95 22.65 12.58 5.84
C ARG A 95 22.19 12.18 7.24
N SER A 96 21.72 13.14 8.04
CA SER A 96 21.25 12.87 9.40
C SER A 96 19.98 12.00 9.40
N LYS A 97 19.00 12.29 8.53
CA LYS A 97 17.79 11.47 8.39
C LYS A 97 18.11 10.05 7.91
N GLN A 98 18.99 9.91 6.94
CA GLN A 98 19.42 8.60 6.43
C GLN A 98 20.15 7.78 7.50
N GLN A 99 21.01 8.43 8.29
CA GLN A 99 21.69 7.78 9.42
C GLN A 99 20.69 7.36 10.50
N LEU A 100 19.68 8.18 10.78
CA LEU A 100 18.61 7.84 11.72
C LEU A 100 17.83 6.60 11.29
N TYR A 101 17.36 6.60 10.03
CA TYR A 101 16.68 5.46 9.42
C TYR A 101 17.53 4.18 9.51
N LYS A 102 18.83 4.29 9.20
CA LYS A 102 19.78 3.17 9.31
C LYS A 102 19.87 2.63 10.75
N ASN A 103 20.05 3.50 11.74
CA ASN A 103 20.15 3.09 13.15
C ASN A 103 18.88 2.37 13.63
N MET A 104 17.70 2.86 13.23
CA MET A 104 16.43 2.23 13.58
C MET A 104 16.29 0.86 12.91
N MET A 105 16.64 0.75 11.62
CA MET A 105 16.62 -0.52 10.88
C MET A 105 17.58 -1.54 11.51
N GLU A 106 18.79 -1.12 11.91
CA GLU A 106 19.77 -1.97 12.62
C GLU A 106 19.25 -2.47 13.99
N SER A 107 18.39 -1.70 14.66
CA SER A 107 17.75 -2.13 15.91
C SER A 107 16.62 -3.15 15.71
N LEU A 108 15.96 -3.13 14.55
CA LEU A 108 14.80 -3.97 14.25
C LEU A 108 15.17 -5.26 13.53
N GLN A 109 16.11 -5.18 12.59
CA GLN A 109 16.48 -6.30 11.72
C GLN A 109 16.81 -7.58 12.50
N PRO A 110 17.59 -7.58 13.60
CA PRO A 110 17.88 -8.80 14.35
C PRO A 110 16.61 -9.44 14.96
N ARG A 111 15.63 -8.62 15.38
CA ARG A 111 14.40 -9.11 16.01
C ARG A 111 13.52 -9.84 15.02
N ILE A 112 13.40 -9.31 13.80
CA ILE A 112 12.64 -9.94 12.71
C ILE A 112 13.38 -11.14 12.12
N LEU A 113 14.68 -11.01 11.81
CA LEU A 113 15.40 -12.01 11.02
C LEU A 113 15.88 -13.24 11.81
N ILE A 114 15.95 -13.19 13.15
CA ILE A 114 16.39 -14.34 13.96
C ILE A 114 15.26 -15.36 14.14
N ASN A 115 14.01 -14.90 14.23
CA ASN A 115 12.87 -15.73 14.63
C ASN A 115 11.92 -16.05 13.45
N ILE A 116 12.48 -16.23 12.25
CA ILE A 116 11.73 -16.46 11.02
C ILE A 116 12.33 -17.64 10.24
N THR A 117 11.50 -18.37 9.51
CA THR A 117 11.98 -19.49 8.69
C THR A 117 12.93 -19.01 7.58
N PRO A 118 13.87 -19.85 7.11
CA PRO A 118 14.78 -19.49 6.02
C PRO A 118 14.06 -19.06 4.74
N GLY A 119 12.96 -19.74 4.37
CA GLY A 119 12.17 -19.39 3.20
C GLY A 119 11.48 -18.03 3.35
N CYS A 120 10.84 -17.78 4.50
CA CYS A 120 10.19 -16.50 4.74
C CYS A 120 11.20 -15.35 4.82
N ARG A 121 12.39 -15.59 5.41
CA ARG A 121 13.52 -14.65 5.38
C ARG A 121 13.91 -14.27 3.95
N GLU A 122 14.05 -15.24 3.04
CA GLU A 122 14.42 -14.93 1.65
C GLU A 122 13.31 -14.15 0.93
N ARG A 123 12.03 -14.45 1.21
CA ARG A 123 10.90 -13.67 0.69
C ARG A 123 10.92 -12.22 1.16
N PHE A 124 11.19 -11.97 2.44
CA PHE A 124 11.40 -10.62 2.97
C PHE A 124 12.53 -9.89 2.23
N LEU A 125 13.72 -10.50 2.16
CA LEU A 125 14.89 -9.89 1.52
C LEU A 125 14.65 -9.61 0.03
N THR A 126 14.00 -10.55 -0.67
CA THR A 126 13.62 -10.39 -2.08
C THR A 126 12.64 -9.23 -2.26
N SER A 127 11.64 -9.12 -1.39
CA SER A 127 10.64 -8.05 -1.45
C SER A 127 11.25 -6.68 -1.17
N PHE A 128 12.17 -6.56 -0.21
CA PHE A 128 12.91 -5.31 0.03
C PHE A 128 13.76 -4.91 -1.18
N ARG A 129 14.50 -5.84 -1.79
CA ARG A 129 15.31 -5.56 -2.99
C ARG A 129 14.42 -5.12 -4.16
N ALA A 130 13.29 -5.78 -4.35
CA ALA A 130 12.33 -5.45 -5.40
C ALA A 130 11.72 -4.07 -5.18
N ALA A 131 11.34 -3.75 -3.95
CA ALA A 131 10.86 -2.42 -3.57
C ALA A 131 11.90 -1.33 -3.84
N SER A 132 13.14 -1.50 -3.37
CA SER A 132 14.20 -0.53 -3.64
C SER A 132 14.43 -0.29 -5.14
N LYS A 133 14.41 -1.36 -5.96
CA LYS A 133 14.54 -1.23 -7.41
C LYS A 133 13.34 -0.48 -8.03
N ALA A 134 12.12 -0.78 -7.59
CA ALA A 134 10.91 -0.14 -8.10
C ALA A 134 10.87 1.35 -7.72
N SER A 135 11.25 1.70 -6.48
CA SER A 135 11.40 3.07 -6.02
C SER A 135 12.40 3.87 -6.87
N LEU A 136 13.55 3.28 -7.22
CA LEU A 136 14.51 3.93 -8.12
C LEU A 136 13.95 4.18 -9.52
N LEU A 137 13.16 3.25 -10.06
CA LEU A 137 12.50 3.42 -11.35
C LEU A 137 11.44 4.53 -11.30
N GLN A 138 10.66 4.59 -10.22
CA GLN A 138 9.67 5.64 -10.01
C GLN A 138 10.34 7.02 -9.93
N SER A 139 11.37 7.17 -9.10
CA SER A 139 12.11 8.44 -8.99
C SER A 139 12.84 8.84 -10.27
N ALA A 140 13.28 7.86 -11.08
CA ALA A 140 13.85 8.15 -12.40
C ALA A 140 12.77 8.68 -13.37
N ASN A 141 11.55 8.15 -13.33
CA ASN A 141 10.44 8.68 -14.14
C ASN A 141 10.05 10.10 -13.72
N GLU A 142 10.00 10.36 -12.41
CA GLU A 142 9.70 11.69 -11.86
C GLU A 142 10.73 12.75 -12.31
N LYS A 143 12.01 12.39 -12.39
CA LYS A 143 13.09 13.29 -12.84
C LYS A 143 13.10 13.51 -14.36
N ASN A 144 12.67 12.52 -15.14
CA ASN A 144 12.84 12.48 -16.61
C ASN A 144 11.55 12.77 -17.40
N ARG A 145 10.68 13.67 -16.91
CA ARG A 145 9.44 14.19 -17.54
C ARG A 145 8.10 13.65 -17.03
N ARG A 146 8.05 12.88 -15.93
CA ARG A 146 6.78 12.41 -15.31
C ARG A 146 5.83 11.77 -16.34
N THR A 147 6.36 10.88 -17.17
CA THR A 147 5.54 10.20 -18.19
C THR A 147 4.51 9.31 -17.50
N VAL A 148 3.24 9.44 -17.88
CA VAL A 148 2.19 8.51 -17.42
C VAL A 148 2.47 7.14 -18.03
N LEU A 149 2.61 6.13 -17.18
CA LEU A 149 2.89 4.76 -17.60
C LEU A 149 1.66 4.10 -18.23
N ASP A 150 1.86 3.11 -19.10
CA ASP A 150 0.78 2.22 -19.49
C ASP A 150 0.33 1.36 -18.29
N LEU A 151 -0.90 0.84 -18.36
CA LEU A 151 -1.54 0.13 -17.24
C LEU A 151 -0.75 -1.11 -16.79
N GLU A 152 -0.20 -1.89 -17.72
CA GLU A 152 0.52 -3.12 -17.39
C GLU A 152 1.84 -2.82 -16.68
N THR A 153 2.60 -1.84 -17.20
CA THR A 153 3.84 -1.36 -16.58
C THR A 153 3.57 -0.75 -15.21
N TYR A 154 2.51 0.06 -15.08
CA TYR A 154 2.11 0.64 -13.80
C TYR A 154 1.83 -0.43 -12.75
N ILE A 155 1.02 -1.44 -13.06
CA ILE A 155 0.67 -2.51 -12.11
C ILE A 155 1.93 -3.27 -11.64
N LYS A 156 2.85 -3.60 -12.55
CA LYS A 156 4.10 -4.30 -12.21
C LYS A 156 4.99 -3.50 -11.25
N ILE A 157 5.11 -2.19 -11.49
CA ILE A 157 5.87 -1.31 -10.60
C ILE A 157 5.12 -1.14 -9.27
N ARG A 158 3.82 -0.87 -9.32
CA ARG A 158 2.98 -0.58 -8.15
C ARG A 158 2.96 -1.72 -7.14
N ARG A 159 2.93 -2.98 -7.59
CA ARG A 159 3.04 -4.16 -6.71
C ARG A 159 4.31 -4.15 -5.84
N ASN A 160 5.36 -3.47 -6.27
CA ASN A 160 6.62 -3.37 -5.55
C ASN A 160 6.77 -2.05 -4.78
N THR A 161 5.89 -1.06 -4.98
CA THR A 161 5.96 0.24 -4.29
C THR A 161 4.83 0.48 -3.28
N SER A 162 3.82 -0.40 -3.22
CA SER A 162 2.64 -0.25 -2.34
C SER A 162 2.75 -0.95 -0.98
N PHE A 163 3.91 -1.53 -0.66
CA PHE A 163 4.15 -2.40 0.52
C PHE A 163 3.29 -3.68 0.60
N GLY A 164 2.35 -3.96 -0.32
CA GLY A 164 1.47 -5.12 -0.24
C GLY A 164 2.18 -6.48 -0.21
N LEU A 165 3.32 -6.62 -0.89
CA LEU A 165 4.18 -7.82 -0.77
C LEU A 165 4.74 -7.98 0.64
N LEU A 166 5.13 -6.88 1.28
CA LEU A 166 5.64 -6.93 2.64
C LEU A 166 4.55 -7.31 3.64
N VAL A 167 3.34 -6.76 3.49
CA VAL A 167 2.17 -7.18 4.28
C VAL A 167 1.96 -8.68 4.16
N SER A 168 2.05 -9.20 2.93
CA SER A 168 1.89 -10.62 2.64
C SER A 168 2.96 -11.50 3.30
N ASN A 169 4.21 -11.04 3.37
CA ASN A 169 5.29 -11.73 4.10
C ASN A 169 5.09 -11.64 5.63
N CYS A 170 4.62 -10.49 6.12
CA CYS A 170 4.32 -10.28 7.53
C CYS A 170 3.21 -11.21 8.03
N ILE A 171 2.28 -11.67 7.19
CA ILE A 171 1.24 -12.63 7.62
C ILE A 171 1.89 -13.93 8.10
N GLU A 172 2.77 -14.51 7.28
CA GLU A 172 3.48 -15.75 7.61
C GLU A 172 4.30 -15.59 8.90
N TYR A 173 5.01 -14.48 9.01
CA TYR A 173 5.79 -14.12 10.21
C TYR A 173 4.92 -13.95 11.46
N SER A 174 3.81 -13.22 11.34
CA SER A 174 2.93 -12.84 12.45
C SER A 174 2.21 -14.04 13.06
N LEU A 175 1.89 -15.03 12.22
CA LEU A 175 1.20 -16.26 12.61
C LEU A 175 2.17 -17.40 12.91
N GLU A 176 3.47 -17.15 12.84
CA GLU A 176 4.54 -18.10 13.13
C GLU A 176 4.41 -19.40 12.32
N LEU A 177 4.08 -19.25 11.04
CA LEU A 177 3.91 -20.39 10.12
C LEU A 177 5.28 -20.86 9.63
N ASP A 178 5.48 -22.18 9.58
CA ASP A 178 6.80 -22.79 9.41
C ASP A 178 6.88 -23.82 8.27
N SER A 179 5.79 -24.07 7.54
CA SER A 179 5.72 -25.16 6.55
C SER A 179 5.14 -24.76 5.19
N LEU A 180 5.17 -23.47 4.84
CA LEU A 180 4.61 -22.98 3.57
C LEU A 180 5.58 -23.04 2.37
N ASP A 181 6.84 -23.41 2.55
CA ASP A 181 7.86 -23.31 1.49
C ASP A 181 7.50 -24.10 0.22
N GLU A 182 6.88 -25.27 0.34
CA GLU A 182 6.38 -26.03 -0.81
C GLU A 182 5.22 -25.32 -1.52
N CYS A 183 4.34 -24.66 -0.76
CA CYS A 183 3.20 -23.90 -1.30
C CYS A 183 3.68 -22.75 -2.19
N TRP A 184 4.80 -22.12 -1.83
CA TRP A 184 5.42 -21.05 -2.63
C TRP A 184 5.99 -21.51 -3.97
N THR A 185 6.00 -22.82 -4.28
CA THR A 185 6.33 -23.30 -5.63
C THR A 185 5.11 -23.29 -6.56
N ASN A 186 3.90 -23.31 -6.00
CA ASN A 186 2.64 -23.37 -6.71
C ASN A 186 2.17 -21.97 -7.15
N ASP A 187 1.87 -21.81 -8.44
CA ASP A 187 1.49 -20.50 -8.99
C ASP A 187 0.12 -20.02 -8.52
N THR A 188 -0.84 -20.94 -8.30
CA THR A 188 -2.16 -20.64 -7.73
C THR A 188 -2.03 -20.02 -6.33
N PHE A 189 -1.12 -20.54 -5.50
CA PHE A 189 -0.83 -19.97 -4.18
C PHE A 189 -0.21 -18.55 -4.29
N LYS A 190 0.73 -18.34 -5.22
CA LYS A 190 1.32 -17.01 -5.47
C LYS A 190 0.30 -16.01 -5.97
N CYS A 191 -0.67 -16.43 -6.79
CA CYS A 191 -1.72 -15.55 -7.30
C CYS A 191 -2.55 -14.90 -6.17
N LEU A 192 -2.76 -15.59 -5.05
CA LEU A 192 -3.47 -15.01 -3.90
C LEU A 192 -2.74 -13.77 -3.35
N VAL A 193 -1.41 -13.81 -3.31
CA VAL A 193 -0.57 -12.69 -2.88
C VAL A 193 -0.66 -11.53 -3.86
N ASP A 194 -0.58 -11.83 -5.16
CA ASP A 194 -0.72 -10.83 -6.22
C ASP A 194 -2.09 -10.13 -6.16
N TYR A 195 -3.18 -10.87 -5.99
CA TYR A 195 -4.53 -10.30 -5.90
C TYR A 195 -4.74 -9.48 -4.64
N THR A 196 -4.20 -9.96 -3.50
CA THR A 196 -4.23 -9.22 -2.24
C THR A 196 -3.50 -7.89 -2.39
N ASN A 197 -2.31 -7.92 -2.99
CA ASN A 197 -1.49 -6.74 -3.22
C ASN A 197 -2.15 -5.77 -4.20
N ASP A 198 -2.69 -6.26 -5.31
CA ASP A 198 -3.44 -5.44 -6.29
C ASP A 198 -4.62 -4.73 -5.62
N ALA A 199 -5.46 -5.47 -4.89
CA ALA A 199 -6.62 -4.89 -4.20
C ALA A 199 -6.21 -3.83 -3.17
N PHE A 200 -5.18 -4.12 -2.37
CA PHE A 200 -4.60 -3.18 -1.40
C PHE A 200 -4.07 -1.90 -2.09
N SER A 201 -3.27 -2.07 -3.13
CA SER A 201 -2.60 -0.97 -3.84
C SER A 201 -3.60 -0.06 -4.54
N TRP A 202 -4.58 -0.64 -5.23
CA TRP A 202 -5.56 0.12 -6.00
C TRP A 202 -6.60 0.78 -5.10
N ALA A 203 -6.92 0.18 -3.95
CA ALA A 203 -7.70 0.86 -2.91
C ALA A 203 -6.96 2.11 -2.40
N ASN A 204 -5.64 2.02 -2.17
CA ASN A 204 -4.83 3.19 -1.83
C ASN A 204 -4.91 4.25 -2.93
N ASP A 205 -4.71 3.88 -4.19
CA ASP A 205 -4.76 4.81 -5.34
C ASP A 205 -6.13 5.54 -5.43
N ILE A 206 -7.24 4.85 -5.13
CA ILE A 206 -8.58 5.45 -5.11
C ILE A 206 -8.70 6.49 -3.98
N TYR A 207 -8.28 6.13 -2.76
CA TYR A 207 -8.43 7.00 -1.59
C TYR A 207 -7.43 8.17 -1.59
N SER A 208 -6.22 7.96 -2.13
CA SER A 208 -5.16 8.97 -2.22
C SER A 208 -5.30 9.91 -3.40
N PHE A 209 -6.06 9.52 -4.44
CA PHE A 209 -6.17 10.25 -5.70
C PHE A 209 -6.35 11.76 -5.52
N ASN A 210 -7.30 12.18 -4.68
CA ASN A 210 -7.63 13.60 -4.54
C ASN A 210 -6.44 14.44 -4.04
N ILE A 211 -5.65 13.87 -3.12
CA ILE A 211 -4.45 14.53 -2.58
C ILE A 211 -3.32 14.46 -3.60
N GLU A 212 -3.07 13.29 -4.19
CA GLU A 212 -1.97 13.09 -5.16
C GLU A 212 -2.14 13.97 -6.40
N GLN A 213 -3.34 14.00 -6.99
CA GLN A 213 -3.61 14.87 -8.14
C GLN A 213 -3.46 16.36 -7.80
N SER A 214 -3.74 16.77 -6.56
CA SER A 214 -3.57 18.17 -6.13
C SER A 214 -2.10 18.59 -6.02
N LYS A 215 -1.21 17.60 -5.83
CA LYS A 215 0.25 17.78 -5.82
C LYS A 215 0.86 17.60 -7.21
N GLY A 216 0.05 17.17 -8.19
CA GLY A 216 0.51 16.93 -9.54
C GLY A 216 1.13 15.54 -9.74
N ASP A 217 0.90 14.64 -8.79
CA ASP A 217 1.31 13.24 -8.87
C ASP A 217 0.27 12.44 -9.66
N TYR A 218 0.65 11.25 -10.12
CA TYR A 218 -0.21 10.37 -10.89
C TYR A 218 -0.29 8.99 -10.24
N ASN A 219 -1.45 8.36 -10.34
CA ASN A 219 -1.67 7.00 -9.86
C ASN A 219 -2.53 6.21 -10.85
N LEU A 220 -3.09 5.07 -10.42
CA LEU A 220 -3.95 4.24 -11.25
C LEU A 220 -5.05 5.03 -11.97
N ILE A 221 -5.68 6.01 -11.31
CA ILE A 221 -6.76 6.81 -11.91
C ILE A 221 -6.25 7.60 -13.10
N SER A 222 -5.09 8.26 -12.94
CA SER A 222 -4.42 8.99 -14.02
C SER A 222 -4.01 8.06 -15.17
N VAL A 223 -3.52 6.86 -14.85
CA VAL A 223 -3.14 5.83 -15.84
C VAL A 223 -4.36 5.35 -16.63
N LEU A 224 -5.49 5.12 -15.98
CA LEU A 224 -6.73 4.73 -16.64
C LEU A 224 -7.27 5.82 -17.57
N MET A 225 -7.24 7.09 -17.13
CA MET A 225 -7.63 8.22 -17.96
C MET A 225 -6.68 8.43 -19.15
N HIS A 226 -5.38 8.17 -18.98
CA HIS A 226 -4.42 8.24 -20.07
C HIS A 226 -4.61 7.11 -21.09
N ALA A 227 -4.90 5.90 -20.63
CA ALA A 227 -5.16 4.75 -21.50
C ALA A 227 -6.48 4.87 -22.29
N ASP A 228 -7.47 5.57 -21.74
CA ASP A 228 -8.75 5.84 -22.40
C ASP A 228 -9.16 7.31 -22.20
N PRO A 229 -8.83 8.20 -23.17
CA PRO A 229 -9.14 9.62 -23.11
C PRO A 229 -10.64 9.97 -23.05
N SER A 230 -11.53 8.99 -23.24
CA SER A 230 -12.97 9.20 -23.09
C SER A 230 -13.44 9.15 -21.62
N LEU A 231 -12.63 8.61 -20.71
CA LEU A 231 -12.95 8.52 -19.29
C LEU A 231 -12.77 9.87 -18.61
N ASN A 232 -13.83 10.34 -17.95
CA ASN A 232 -13.70 11.37 -16.94
C ASN A 232 -13.21 10.77 -15.60
N ILE A 233 -12.87 11.64 -14.64
CA ILE A 233 -12.35 11.23 -13.32
C ILE A 233 -13.29 10.24 -12.62
N GLN A 234 -14.60 10.48 -12.63
CA GLN A 234 -15.56 9.58 -11.99
C GLN A 234 -15.54 8.20 -12.63
N GLN A 235 -15.56 8.13 -13.97
CA GLN A 235 -15.54 6.86 -14.69
C GLN A 235 -14.22 6.10 -14.48
N ALA A 236 -13.10 6.80 -14.34
CA ALA A 236 -11.82 6.18 -14.02
C ALA A 236 -11.80 5.62 -12.58
N ILE A 237 -12.39 6.34 -11.61
CA ILE A 237 -12.58 5.87 -10.24
C ILE A 237 -13.51 4.66 -10.18
N ASP A 238 -14.63 4.70 -10.90
CA ASP A 238 -15.58 3.58 -10.99
C ASP A 238 -14.88 2.33 -11.57
N ARG A 239 -14.07 2.52 -12.61
CA ARG A 239 -13.27 1.44 -13.22
C ARG A 239 -12.23 0.89 -12.27
N ALA A 240 -11.49 1.73 -11.55
CA ALA A 240 -10.54 1.29 -10.52
C ALA A 240 -11.24 0.54 -9.38
N GLY A 241 -12.41 1.02 -8.95
CA GLY A 241 -13.25 0.34 -7.97
C GLY A 241 -13.67 -1.06 -8.42
N GLN A 242 -14.09 -1.19 -9.67
CA GLN A 242 -14.40 -2.50 -10.26
C GLN A 242 -13.17 -3.41 -10.30
N MET A 243 -11.99 -2.88 -10.65
CA MET A 243 -10.74 -3.67 -10.62
C MET A 243 -10.44 -4.23 -9.23
N VAL A 244 -10.68 -3.47 -8.15
CA VAL A 244 -10.52 -3.97 -6.77
C VAL A 244 -11.53 -5.08 -6.47
N ILE A 245 -12.80 -4.89 -6.84
CA ILE A 245 -13.87 -5.88 -6.65
C ILE A 245 -13.55 -7.18 -7.39
N ASP A 246 -13.06 -7.09 -8.63
CA ASP A 246 -12.68 -8.24 -9.44
C ASP A 246 -11.52 -9.01 -8.78
N ARG A 247 -10.56 -8.32 -8.15
CA ARG A 247 -9.48 -8.98 -7.40
C ARG A 247 -9.97 -9.73 -6.17
N TYR A 248 -10.97 -9.23 -5.47
CA TYR A 248 -11.63 -9.99 -4.40
C TYR A 248 -12.30 -11.25 -4.94
N ALA A 249 -13.02 -11.15 -6.06
CA ALA A 249 -13.67 -12.30 -6.68
C ALA A 249 -12.65 -13.35 -7.15
N ASP A 250 -11.55 -12.91 -7.77
CA ASP A 250 -10.45 -13.78 -8.17
C ASP A 250 -9.76 -14.46 -6.98
N PHE A 251 -9.55 -13.72 -5.89
CA PHE A 251 -9.00 -14.25 -4.65
C PHE A 251 -9.86 -15.39 -4.09
N GLU A 252 -11.17 -15.17 -3.95
CA GLU A 252 -12.08 -16.20 -3.42
C GLU A 252 -12.19 -17.42 -4.34
N ARG A 253 -12.21 -17.20 -5.66
CA ARG A 253 -12.17 -18.29 -6.64
C ARG A 253 -10.90 -19.12 -6.49
N VAL A 254 -9.73 -18.48 -6.52
CA VAL A 254 -8.42 -19.16 -6.40
C VAL A 254 -8.26 -19.85 -5.05
N ARG A 255 -8.74 -19.25 -3.96
CA ARG A 255 -8.78 -19.87 -2.64
C ARG A 255 -9.53 -21.20 -2.65
N SER A 256 -10.63 -21.30 -3.39
CA SER A 256 -11.41 -22.53 -3.51
C SER A 256 -10.77 -23.59 -4.41
N GLU A 257 -9.81 -23.20 -5.26
CA GLU A 257 -9.10 -24.06 -6.21
C GLU A 257 -7.75 -24.58 -5.67
N LEU A 258 -7.37 -24.19 -4.44
CA LEU A 258 -6.12 -24.65 -3.85
C LEU A 258 -6.08 -26.18 -3.75
N ILE A 259 -4.95 -26.75 -4.16
CA ILE A 259 -4.67 -28.17 -3.95
C ILE A 259 -4.43 -28.42 -2.45
N SER A 260 -4.50 -29.68 -2.04
CA SER A 260 -4.06 -30.09 -0.71
C SER A 260 -2.56 -30.42 -0.73
N TRP A 261 -1.85 -29.96 0.29
CA TRP A 261 -0.48 -30.36 0.63
C TRP A 261 -0.44 -31.31 1.84
N GLY A 262 -1.61 -31.81 2.25
CA GLY A 262 -1.80 -32.66 3.42
C GLY A 262 -2.18 -31.86 4.66
N THR A 263 -2.91 -32.53 5.57
CA THR A 263 -3.66 -31.90 6.67
C THR A 263 -2.84 -30.91 7.51
N LYS A 264 -1.56 -31.19 7.76
CA LYS A 264 -0.70 -30.32 8.56
C LYS A 264 -0.39 -28.99 7.86
N ILE A 265 -0.06 -29.05 6.57
CA ILE A 265 0.28 -27.86 5.77
C ILE A 265 -1.01 -27.09 5.43
N ASP A 266 -2.08 -27.81 5.09
CA ASP A 266 -3.38 -27.22 4.77
C ASP A 266 -3.91 -26.32 5.91
N ALA A 267 -3.71 -26.73 7.17
CA ALA A 267 -4.08 -25.92 8.33
C ALA A 267 -3.28 -24.61 8.45
N GLN A 268 -2.03 -24.57 7.98
CA GLN A 268 -1.24 -23.33 7.92
C GLN A 268 -1.61 -22.49 6.70
N VAL A 269 -1.87 -23.12 5.55
CA VAL A 269 -2.37 -22.47 4.33
C VAL A 269 -3.68 -21.74 4.62
N GLU A 270 -4.62 -22.39 5.31
CA GLU A 270 -5.90 -21.78 5.67
C GLU A 270 -5.71 -20.50 6.50
N LYS A 271 -4.82 -20.55 7.51
CA LYS A 271 -4.48 -19.37 8.33
C LYS A 271 -3.84 -18.26 7.51
N TYR A 272 -2.89 -18.60 6.64
CA TYR A 272 -2.20 -17.65 5.77
C TYR A 272 -3.17 -16.96 4.82
N VAL A 273 -4.00 -17.73 4.12
CA VAL A 273 -4.98 -17.23 3.15
C VAL A 273 -6.07 -16.41 3.85
N ASN A 274 -6.51 -16.82 5.04
CA ASN A 274 -7.42 -15.99 5.83
C ASN A 274 -6.77 -14.64 6.22
N GLY A 275 -5.49 -14.66 6.60
CA GLY A 275 -4.72 -13.45 6.88
C GLY A 275 -4.63 -12.52 5.67
N LEU A 276 -4.43 -13.08 4.46
CA LEU A 276 -4.42 -12.29 3.21
C LEU A 276 -5.77 -11.58 3.01
N GLY A 277 -6.87 -12.31 3.15
CA GLY A 277 -8.21 -11.73 3.02
C GLY A 277 -8.53 -10.65 4.06
N ILE A 278 -8.10 -10.84 5.31
CA ILE A 278 -8.19 -9.83 6.37
C ILE A 278 -7.39 -8.57 6.00
N ALA A 279 -6.17 -8.71 5.47
CA ALA A 279 -5.32 -7.57 5.13
C ALA A 279 -5.95 -6.65 4.08
N ILE A 280 -6.68 -7.20 3.10
CA ILE A 280 -7.34 -6.38 2.07
C ILE A 280 -8.40 -5.46 2.71
N ILE A 281 -9.26 -6.01 3.57
CA ILE A 281 -10.34 -5.23 4.21
C ILE A 281 -9.82 -4.29 5.30
N ALA A 282 -8.81 -4.72 6.05
CA ALA A 282 -8.18 -3.95 7.12
C ALA A 282 -7.65 -2.61 6.61
N PHE A 283 -7.01 -2.63 5.43
CA PHE A 283 -6.50 -1.42 4.81
C PHE A 283 -7.62 -0.46 4.40
N ALA A 284 -8.70 -0.97 3.81
CA ALA A 284 -9.83 -0.15 3.40
C ALA A 284 -10.49 0.53 4.62
N VAL A 285 -10.63 -0.21 5.73
CA VAL A 285 -11.16 0.31 6.99
C VAL A 285 -10.24 1.38 7.58
N TRP A 286 -8.95 1.06 7.71
CA TRP A 286 -7.93 1.99 8.21
C TRP A 286 -7.89 3.31 7.43
N SER A 287 -8.12 3.25 6.11
CA SER A 287 -8.12 4.43 5.24
C SER A 287 -9.15 5.50 5.64
N PHE A 288 -10.18 5.14 6.41
CA PHE A 288 -11.13 6.11 6.98
C PHE A 288 -10.84 6.47 8.45
N GLU A 289 -9.95 5.74 9.12
CA GLU A 289 -9.54 6.02 10.51
C GLU A 289 -8.37 7.03 10.54
N THR A 290 -7.58 7.08 9.47
CA THR A 290 -6.46 8.03 9.33
C THR A 290 -6.90 9.36 8.71
N PRO A 291 -6.33 10.51 9.13
CA PRO A 291 -6.55 11.78 8.44
C PRO A 291 -5.81 11.86 7.08
N ARG A 292 -4.97 10.87 6.75
CA ARG A 292 -4.08 10.87 5.57
C ARG A 292 -4.79 11.21 4.26
N TYR A 293 -6.03 10.76 4.07
CA TYR A 293 -6.74 10.83 2.78
C TYR A 293 -7.86 11.88 2.76
N PHE A 294 -8.63 11.96 3.85
CA PHE A 294 -9.84 12.78 3.93
C PHE A 294 -9.80 13.80 5.07
N GLY A 295 -8.69 13.89 5.80
CA GLY A 295 -8.51 14.83 6.91
C GLY A 295 -9.61 14.71 7.96
N THR A 296 -10.22 15.85 8.30
CA THR A 296 -11.33 15.94 9.26
C THR A 296 -12.67 15.49 8.68
N GLU A 297 -12.80 15.33 7.37
CA GLU A 297 -14.05 14.92 6.70
C GLU A 297 -14.21 13.39 6.62
N ARG A 298 -13.23 12.60 7.08
CA ARG A 298 -13.18 11.15 6.94
C ARG A 298 -14.46 10.40 7.33
N GLU A 299 -15.14 10.78 8.41
CA GLU A 299 -16.40 10.16 8.84
C GLU A 299 -17.56 10.47 7.88
N GLU A 300 -17.63 11.71 7.38
CA GLU A 300 -18.66 12.11 6.42
C GLU A 300 -18.40 11.48 5.05
N VAL A 301 -17.14 11.37 4.64
CA VAL A 301 -16.75 10.64 3.42
C VAL A 301 -17.06 9.15 3.57
N LYS A 302 -16.76 8.51 4.71
CA LYS A 302 -17.11 7.10 4.99
C LYS A 302 -18.61 6.86 4.85
N ARG A 303 -19.43 7.79 5.34
CA ARG A 303 -20.91 7.70 5.31
C ARG A 303 -21.50 7.98 3.93
N THR A 304 -21.01 8.98 3.23
CA THR A 304 -21.63 9.47 1.98
C THR A 304 -20.94 9.00 0.72
N ARG A 305 -19.68 8.60 0.84
CA ARG A 305 -18.72 8.33 -0.25
C ARG A 305 -18.45 9.53 -1.14
N ARG A 306 -18.81 10.74 -0.72
CA ARG A 306 -18.64 11.97 -1.51
C ARG A 306 -17.34 12.65 -1.12
N VAL A 307 -16.49 12.91 -2.09
CA VAL A 307 -15.24 13.66 -1.90
C VAL A 307 -15.30 14.92 -2.77
N THR A 308 -15.04 16.07 -2.16
CA THR A 308 -14.86 17.32 -2.89
C THR A 308 -13.44 17.36 -3.46
N LEU A 309 -13.32 17.47 -4.78
CA LEU A 309 -11.99 17.52 -5.41
C LEU A 309 -11.23 18.79 -5.01
N LEU A 310 -9.97 18.60 -4.64
CA LEU A 310 -8.98 19.66 -4.49
C LEU A 310 -8.62 20.22 -5.89
N PRO A 311 -8.17 21.49 -5.96
CA PRO A 311 -7.63 22.02 -7.22
C PRO A 311 -6.51 21.13 -7.75
N PRO A 312 -6.42 20.89 -9.07
CA PRO A 312 -5.35 20.08 -9.65
C PRO A 312 -4.00 20.77 -9.46
N GLY A 313 -2.96 19.98 -9.22
CA GLY A 313 -1.58 20.46 -9.17
C GLY A 313 -1.09 20.93 -10.54
N ALA A 314 -0.07 21.80 -10.55
CA ALA A 314 0.42 22.47 -11.76
C ALA A 314 0.80 21.50 -12.92
N SER A 315 1.34 20.32 -12.63
CA SER A 315 1.72 19.33 -13.65
C SER A 315 0.55 18.54 -14.25
N VAL A 316 -0.62 18.48 -13.59
CA VAL A 316 -1.83 17.86 -14.16
C VAL A 316 -2.48 18.79 -15.19
N GLN A 317 -2.31 20.11 -15.04
CA GLN A 317 -2.76 21.08 -16.05
C GLN A 317 -1.97 20.96 -17.36
N GLU A 318 -0.66 20.72 -17.32
CA GLU A 318 0.20 20.59 -18.52
C GLU A 318 -0.10 19.31 -19.32
N ASN A 319 -0.31 18.18 -18.64
CA ASN A 319 -0.62 16.89 -19.27
C ASN A 319 -2.01 16.84 -19.94
N LEU A 320 -2.93 17.74 -19.58
CA LEU A 320 -4.22 17.92 -20.27
C LEU A 320 -4.10 18.81 -21.52
N THR A 321 -3.03 19.61 -21.63
CA THR A 321 -2.78 20.49 -22.78
C THR A 321 -1.88 19.88 -23.86
N GLU A 322 -1.02 18.92 -23.55
CA GLU A 322 -0.13 18.28 -24.54
C GLU A 322 -0.77 17.13 -25.35
N GLY A 323 -2.04 16.81 -25.10
CA GLY A 323 -2.81 15.82 -25.86
C GLY A 323 -3.33 16.28 -27.22
N ILE A 324 -3.07 17.53 -27.65
CA ILE A 324 -3.44 18.01 -28.99
C ILE A 324 -2.33 18.88 -29.60
N SER A 325 -1.48 18.24 -30.41
CA SER A 325 -0.93 18.85 -31.62
C SER A 325 -0.71 17.76 -32.69
N LYS A 326 -1.75 17.53 -33.50
CA LYS A 326 -1.60 16.92 -34.82
C LYS A 326 -0.93 17.96 -35.74
N GLN A 327 0.39 18.18 -35.69
CA GLN A 327 1.08 18.92 -36.77
C GLN A 327 2.61 18.83 -36.89
N GLU A 328 3.31 17.83 -36.36
CA GLU A 328 4.77 17.66 -36.61
C GLU A 328 5.20 16.25 -37.03
N VAL A 329 4.41 15.57 -37.86
CA VAL A 329 4.85 14.37 -38.63
C VAL A 329 4.92 14.63 -40.14
N GLU A 330 4.73 15.88 -40.58
CA GLU A 330 5.00 16.30 -41.95
C GLU A 330 5.92 17.53 -41.96
N ARG A 331 7.22 17.33 -41.71
CA ARG A 331 8.33 18.04 -42.34
C ARG A 331 9.68 17.57 -41.79
N ASN A 332 10.43 16.95 -42.71
CA ASN A 332 11.84 16.53 -42.67
C ASN A 332 12.13 15.13 -42.13
#